data_AF-A0A3P3R138-F1
#
_entry.id   AF-A0A3P3R138-F1
#
_cell.length_a   1.000
_cell.length_b   1.000
_cell.length_c   1.000
_cell.angle_alpha   90.00
_cell.angle_beta   90.00
_cell.angle_gamma   90.00
#
_symmetry.space_group_name_H-M   'P 1'
#
loop_
_entity.id
_entity.type
_entity.pdbx_description
1 polymer ?
#
loop_
_entity_poly.entity_id
_entity_poly.type
_entity_poly.pdbx_seq_one_letter_code
_entity_poly.pdbx_strand_id
1 'polypeptide(L)'
;MKILGIIAEYNPFHKGHEYQIKKAKEISGADYIIAIMSGNYVQRGAPAIFDKSIRTKMALNAGIDAVFEIPALFSTASANDFAGYGISLLKILGADFISFGAENDNYKLLDTVAKVLTDKEQELAVKKHMEAGLNYAKARHNAILEELKESKEDINEIKKLLASPNNILAIEYLKSIRINNVAIKPVIISRSGSGYHEKEIEENKFSSATAIRRLVSESNFDIFNDSIKSAIPDKNINLFKNSKSIFDDDFLFTVQRSILEKLGKGEDLSAYCDVSKELANTVEKNIFELENKSYSDFILKLKSKNFTYTRISRAIFHLLLNHKKNMLEDIKSEKNMAAYPLLLGFKKEASELLSELKKRSELPIISKISNAKYILSPVSLKIFENNIYADFLYNSIYFEKYGEKLCNPYRRNVVMV
;
A
#
# COMPACT_ATOMS: atom_id res chain seq x y z
N MET A 1 -20.23 5.38 -19.25
CA MET A 1 -18.91 4.82 -18.91
C MET A 1 -18.85 4.58 -17.41
N LYS A 2 -18.63 3.34 -16.96
CA LYS A 2 -18.45 2.94 -15.56
C LYS A 2 -16.98 2.61 -15.30
N ILE A 3 -16.44 3.16 -14.22
CA ILE A 3 -15.02 3.00 -13.85
C ILE A 3 -14.92 2.26 -12.51
N LEU A 4 -14.18 1.15 -12.51
CA LEU A 4 -13.83 0.39 -11.32
C LEU A 4 -12.41 0.74 -10.85
N GLY A 5 -12.27 1.12 -9.58
CA GLY A 5 -10.98 1.33 -8.93
C GLY A 5 -10.49 0.08 -8.17
N ILE A 6 -9.19 -0.17 -8.21
CA ILE A 6 -8.51 -1.16 -7.36
C ILE A 6 -7.31 -0.50 -6.69
N ILE A 7 -7.21 -0.59 -5.37
CA ILE A 7 -6.04 -0.11 -4.61
C ILE A 7 -5.08 -1.29 -4.42
N ALA A 8 -3.83 -1.17 -4.88
CA ALA A 8 -2.92 -2.31 -4.98
C ALA A 8 -1.44 -1.97 -4.75
N GLU A 9 -0.64 -3.00 -4.47
CA GLU A 9 0.84 -2.92 -4.47
C GLU A 9 1.45 -3.64 -5.67
N TYR A 10 0.83 -4.74 -6.13
CA TYR A 10 1.34 -5.65 -7.15
C TYR A 10 2.81 -6.03 -6.96
N ASN A 11 3.17 -6.57 -5.78
CA ASN A 11 4.55 -6.77 -5.36
C ASN A 11 4.94 -8.26 -5.15
N PRO A 12 5.14 -9.05 -6.23
CA PRO A 12 4.91 -8.74 -7.64
C PRO A 12 3.46 -8.99 -8.08
N PHE A 13 3.12 -8.62 -9.33
CA PHE A 13 1.84 -9.00 -9.94
C PHE A 13 1.79 -10.52 -10.13
N HIS A 14 0.65 -11.17 -9.85
CA HIS A 14 0.51 -12.64 -9.89
C HIS A 14 -0.91 -13.04 -10.31
N LYS A 15 -1.16 -14.32 -10.61
CA LYS A 15 -2.45 -14.78 -11.14
C LYS A 15 -3.64 -14.50 -10.20
N GLY A 16 -3.43 -14.49 -8.88
CA GLY A 16 -4.47 -14.05 -7.93
C GLY A 16 -4.94 -12.59 -8.14
N HIS A 17 -4.05 -11.69 -8.56
CA HIS A 17 -4.43 -10.31 -8.90
C HIS A 17 -5.23 -10.28 -10.22
N GLU A 18 -4.81 -11.05 -11.22
CA GLU A 18 -5.55 -11.18 -12.49
C GLU A 18 -6.96 -11.75 -12.27
N TYR A 19 -7.08 -12.77 -11.41
CA TYR A 19 -8.36 -13.31 -11.00
C TYR A 19 -9.26 -12.24 -10.35
N GLN A 20 -8.74 -11.48 -9.39
CA GLN A 20 -9.48 -10.40 -8.74
C GLN A 20 -9.95 -9.36 -9.77
N ILE A 21 -9.08 -8.92 -10.69
CA ILE A 21 -9.43 -7.94 -11.73
C ILE A 21 -10.57 -8.47 -12.61
N LYS A 22 -10.46 -9.72 -13.08
CA LYS A 22 -11.49 -10.35 -13.92
C LYS A 22 -12.82 -10.43 -13.19
N LYS A 23 -12.83 -10.94 -11.94
CA LYS A 23 -14.05 -11.09 -11.15
C LYS A 23 -14.67 -9.76 -10.74
N ALA A 24 -13.86 -8.77 -10.40
CA ALA A 24 -14.35 -7.45 -10.07
C ALA A 24 -15.01 -6.77 -11.29
N LYS A 25 -14.43 -6.93 -12.49
CA LYS A 25 -15.04 -6.44 -13.74
C LYS A 25 -16.40 -7.10 -14.00
N GLU A 26 -16.45 -8.43 -13.86
CA GLU A 26 -17.67 -9.23 -14.04
C GLU A 26 -18.79 -8.79 -13.10
N ILE A 27 -18.50 -8.64 -11.80
CA ILE A 27 -19.50 -8.27 -10.79
C ILE A 27 -19.95 -6.80 -10.93
N SER A 28 -19.02 -5.88 -11.19
CA SER A 28 -19.34 -4.44 -11.29
C SER A 28 -20.02 -4.07 -12.61
N GLY A 29 -19.80 -4.84 -13.68
CA GLY A 29 -20.14 -4.46 -15.03
C GLY A 29 -19.44 -3.17 -15.47
N ALA A 30 -18.24 -2.90 -14.97
CA ALA A 30 -17.46 -1.72 -15.32
C ALA A 30 -16.85 -1.83 -16.73
N ASP A 31 -16.85 -0.72 -17.46
CA ASP A 31 -16.25 -0.63 -18.79
C ASP A 31 -14.72 -0.66 -18.69
N TYR A 32 -14.20 0.10 -17.73
CA TYR A 32 -12.77 0.33 -17.50
C TYR A 32 -12.37 0.10 -16.05
N ILE A 33 -11.10 -0.28 -15.86
CA ILE A 33 -10.50 -0.52 -14.54
C ILE A 33 -9.28 0.36 -14.38
N ILE A 34 -9.23 1.11 -13.27
CA ILE A 34 -8.05 1.87 -12.86
C ILE A 34 -7.42 1.25 -11.62
N ALA A 35 -6.09 1.23 -11.55
CA ALA A 35 -5.36 0.84 -10.35
C ALA A 35 -4.75 2.07 -9.68
N ILE A 36 -4.92 2.18 -8.38
CA ILE A 36 -4.22 3.11 -7.50
C ILE A 36 -3.11 2.30 -6.82
N MET A 37 -1.90 2.42 -7.35
CA MET A 37 -0.81 1.50 -7.08
C MET A 37 0.28 2.16 -6.24
N SER A 38 0.75 1.48 -5.19
CA SER A 38 1.96 1.87 -4.47
C SER A 38 3.12 2.13 -5.42
N GLY A 39 3.84 3.23 -5.20
CA GLY A 39 5.12 3.52 -5.84
C GLY A 39 6.20 2.52 -5.42
N ASN A 40 7.47 2.94 -5.39
CA ASN A 40 8.60 2.04 -5.14
C ASN A 40 8.69 1.49 -3.69
N TYR A 41 7.77 1.89 -2.81
CA TYR A 41 7.68 1.43 -1.43
C TYR A 41 6.24 1.03 -1.12
N VAL A 42 6.08 -0.03 -0.32
CA VAL A 42 4.80 -0.69 -0.06
C VAL A 42 4.37 -0.61 1.40
N GLN A 43 3.09 -0.93 1.68
CA GLN A 43 2.39 -0.61 2.93
C GLN A 43 3.02 -1.29 4.15
N ARG A 44 3.65 -2.44 3.94
CA ARG A 44 4.36 -3.13 5.02
C ARG A 44 5.68 -2.46 5.44
N GLY A 45 6.04 -1.32 4.85
CA GLY A 45 7.30 -0.62 5.10
C GLY A 45 8.47 -1.38 4.49
N ALA A 46 8.44 -1.59 3.19
CA ALA A 46 9.46 -2.34 2.44
C ALA A 46 9.56 -1.78 1.00
N PRO A 47 10.66 -2.03 0.27
CA PRO A 47 10.71 -1.71 -1.15
C PRO A 47 9.75 -2.62 -1.94
N ALA A 48 9.31 -2.12 -3.09
CA ALA A 48 8.73 -2.96 -4.12
C ALA A 48 9.82 -3.82 -4.77
N ILE A 49 9.52 -5.11 -5.03
CA ILE A 49 10.51 -6.03 -5.61
C ILE A 49 10.95 -5.58 -7.01
N PHE A 50 10.07 -4.92 -7.76
CA PHE A 50 10.37 -4.30 -9.03
C PHE A 50 9.99 -2.83 -9.02
N ASP A 51 10.72 -2.03 -9.80
CA ASP A 51 10.39 -0.62 -10.06
C ASP A 51 8.92 -0.48 -10.51
N LYS A 52 8.29 0.61 -10.09
CA LYS A 52 6.88 0.88 -10.35
C LYS A 52 6.52 0.88 -11.84
N SER A 53 7.40 1.28 -12.75
CA SER A 53 7.11 1.22 -14.19
C SER A 53 6.98 -0.23 -14.70
N ILE A 54 7.79 -1.16 -14.17
CA ILE A 54 7.67 -2.60 -14.47
C ILE A 54 6.32 -3.12 -13.96
N ARG A 55 5.97 -2.83 -12.70
CA ARG A 55 4.70 -3.27 -12.11
C ARG A 55 3.48 -2.65 -12.81
N THR A 56 3.57 -1.39 -13.23
CA THR A 56 2.57 -0.74 -14.08
C THR A 56 2.39 -1.51 -15.38
N LYS A 57 3.47 -1.85 -16.09
CA LYS A 57 3.39 -2.64 -17.33
C LYS A 57 2.76 -4.02 -17.09
N MET A 58 3.13 -4.69 -15.99
CA MET A 58 2.52 -5.97 -15.60
C MET A 58 1.01 -5.85 -15.37
N ALA A 59 0.56 -4.79 -14.70
CA ALA A 59 -0.84 -4.53 -14.43
C ALA A 59 -1.63 -4.20 -15.72
N LEU A 60 -1.06 -3.38 -16.60
CA LEU A 60 -1.67 -3.02 -17.89
C LEU A 60 -1.83 -4.25 -18.78
N ASN A 61 -0.82 -5.10 -18.91
CA ASN A 61 -0.96 -6.38 -19.60
C ASN A 61 -2.09 -7.23 -19.00
N ALA A 62 -2.34 -7.10 -17.69
CA ALA A 62 -3.25 -7.95 -16.91
C ALA A 62 -4.66 -7.42 -16.67
N GLY A 63 -5.13 -6.48 -17.49
CA GLY A 63 -6.54 -6.07 -17.49
C GLY A 63 -6.81 -4.73 -16.82
N ILE A 64 -5.81 -4.08 -16.22
CA ILE A 64 -5.92 -2.68 -15.79
C ILE A 64 -5.78 -1.75 -17.00
N ASP A 65 -6.57 -0.69 -17.07
CA ASP A 65 -6.62 0.23 -18.21
C ASP A 65 -5.84 1.53 -17.96
N ALA A 66 -5.75 1.97 -16.70
CA ALA A 66 -4.85 3.04 -16.26
C ALA A 66 -4.31 2.79 -14.84
N VAL A 67 -3.08 3.21 -14.57
CA VAL A 67 -2.42 3.07 -13.28
C VAL A 67 -2.00 4.44 -12.76
N PHE A 68 -2.41 4.77 -11.54
CA PHE A 68 -2.03 5.98 -10.82
C PHE A 68 -1.16 5.62 -9.61
N GLU A 69 -0.27 6.53 -9.24
CA GLU A 69 0.66 6.31 -8.12
C GLU A 69 0.04 6.68 -6.76
N ILE A 70 0.35 5.87 -5.74
CA ILE A 70 0.30 6.25 -4.33
C ILE A 70 1.72 6.67 -3.90
N PRO A 71 1.95 7.95 -3.51
CA PRO A 71 3.23 8.43 -3.02
C PRO A 71 3.71 7.68 -1.78
N ALA A 72 5.03 7.57 -1.62
CA ALA A 72 5.67 6.82 -0.55
C ALA A 72 5.15 7.20 0.86
N LEU A 73 4.85 8.48 1.09
CA LEU A 73 4.28 8.96 2.35
C LEU A 73 3.03 8.18 2.77
N PHE A 74 2.17 7.82 1.81
CA PHE A 74 0.93 7.09 2.04
C PHE A 74 1.07 5.60 1.74
N SER A 75 1.88 5.24 0.74
CA SER A 75 2.07 3.85 0.37
C SER A 75 2.87 3.08 1.43
N THR A 76 3.59 3.73 2.34
CA THR A 76 4.22 3.11 3.52
C THR A 76 3.50 3.45 4.82
N ALA A 77 2.26 3.91 4.79
CA ALA A 77 1.53 4.35 5.98
C ALA A 77 0.70 3.21 6.60
N SER A 78 0.01 3.54 7.71
CA SER A 78 -0.97 2.65 8.33
C SER A 78 -2.13 2.31 7.37
N ALA A 79 -2.88 1.24 7.68
CA ALA A 79 -4.05 0.87 6.88
C ALA A 79 -5.09 1.99 6.75
N ASN A 80 -5.26 2.79 7.80
CA ASN A 80 -6.12 3.98 7.80
C ASN A 80 -5.68 5.00 6.75
N ASP A 81 -4.41 5.40 6.77
CA ASP A 81 -3.92 6.46 5.87
C ASP A 81 -3.76 5.99 4.43
N PHE A 82 -3.35 4.72 4.25
CA PHE A 82 -3.29 4.06 2.95
C PHE A 82 -4.67 4.00 2.28
N ALA A 83 -5.69 3.56 3.03
CA ALA A 83 -7.06 3.54 2.56
C ALA A 83 -7.62 4.95 2.33
N GLY A 84 -7.35 5.87 3.25
CA GLY A 84 -7.73 7.28 3.14
C GLY A 84 -7.25 7.93 1.85
N TYR A 85 -5.95 7.76 1.54
CA TYR A 85 -5.37 8.23 0.29
C TYR A 85 -6.04 7.59 -0.93
N GLY A 86 -6.13 6.26 -0.94
CA GLY A 86 -6.66 5.53 -2.09
C GLY A 86 -8.12 5.87 -2.41
N ILE A 87 -8.98 5.96 -1.39
CA ILE A 87 -10.38 6.39 -1.55
C ILE A 87 -10.46 7.86 -1.98
N SER A 88 -9.63 8.74 -1.41
CA SER A 88 -9.56 10.13 -1.83
C SER A 88 -9.18 10.25 -3.32
N LEU A 89 -8.22 9.46 -3.79
CA LEU A 89 -7.80 9.48 -5.20
C LEU A 89 -8.88 8.90 -6.13
N LEU A 90 -9.56 7.83 -5.73
CA LEU A 90 -10.69 7.28 -6.49
C LEU A 90 -11.86 8.27 -6.59
N LYS A 91 -12.16 9.01 -5.51
CA LYS A 91 -13.11 10.12 -5.53
C LYS A 91 -12.68 11.19 -6.52
N ILE A 92 -11.43 11.65 -6.43
CA ILE A 92 -10.87 12.66 -7.34
C ILE A 92 -10.95 12.21 -8.79
N LEU A 93 -10.84 10.92 -9.10
CA LEU A 93 -10.90 10.39 -10.46
C LEU A 93 -12.32 10.06 -10.93
N GLY A 94 -13.33 10.21 -10.07
CA GLY A 94 -14.73 9.91 -10.38
C GLY A 94 -14.99 8.43 -10.65
N ALA A 95 -14.37 7.55 -9.86
CA ALA A 95 -14.62 6.11 -9.92
C ALA A 95 -15.99 5.75 -9.34
N ASP A 96 -16.71 4.87 -10.04
CA ASP A 96 -18.07 4.44 -9.68
C ASP A 96 -18.05 3.26 -8.68
N PHE A 97 -17.01 2.43 -8.77
CA PHE A 97 -16.84 1.24 -7.94
C PHE A 97 -15.43 1.17 -7.36
N ILE A 98 -15.30 0.50 -6.22
CA ILE A 98 -14.01 0.04 -5.69
C ILE A 98 -14.07 -1.46 -5.49
N SER A 99 -13.03 -2.18 -5.93
CA SER A 99 -12.86 -3.59 -5.56
C SER A 99 -11.65 -3.84 -4.67
N PHE A 100 -11.88 -4.70 -3.68
CA PHE A 100 -10.86 -5.22 -2.78
C PHE A 100 -11.18 -6.68 -2.43
N GLY A 101 -10.12 -7.45 -2.13
CA GLY A 101 -10.28 -8.80 -1.62
C GLY A 101 -10.47 -8.78 -0.10
N ALA A 102 -11.25 -9.72 0.43
CA ALA A 102 -11.42 -9.91 1.88
C ALA A 102 -11.57 -11.42 2.19
N GLU A 103 -11.07 -11.88 3.34
CA GLU A 103 -11.32 -13.26 3.79
C GLU A 103 -12.77 -13.47 4.23
N ASN A 104 -13.46 -12.39 4.64
CA ASN A 104 -14.89 -12.37 4.89
C ASN A 104 -15.54 -11.40 3.88
N ASP A 105 -16.46 -11.90 3.07
CA ASP A 105 -17.17 -11.12 2.03
C ASP A 105 -18.55 -10.62 2.47
N ASN A 106 -18.91 -10.79 3.74
CA ASN A 106 -20.13 -10.23 4.31
C ASN A 106 -20.00 -8.71 4.44
N TYR A 107 -20.49 -8.02 3.40
CA TYR A 107 -20.55 -6.56 3.35
C TYR A 107 -21.19 -5.94 4.60
N LYS A 108 -22.32 -6.51 5.08
CA LYS A 108 -23.05 -5.94 6.22
C LYS A 108 -22.19 -5.93 7.47
N LEU A 109 -21.49 -7.03 7.76
CA LEU A 109 -20.64 -7.14 8.93
C LEU A 109 -19.43 -6.19 8.84
N LEU A 110 -18.76 -6.14 7.68
CA LEU A 110 -17.65 -5.21 7.44
C LEU A 110 -18.09 -3.75 7.58
N ASP A 111 -19.26 -3.41 7.04
CA ASP A 111 -19.83 -2.07 7.08
C ASP A 111 -20.29 -1.66 8.48
N THR A 112 -20.84 -2.59 9.27
CA THR A 112 -21.16 -2.38 10.69
C THR A 112 -19.91 -2.01 11.49
N VAL A 113 -18.82 -2.77 11.33
CA VAL A 113 -17.55 -2.47 12.01
C VAL A 113 -16.94 -1.16 11.52
N ALA A 114 -17.01 -0.88 10.22
CA ALA A 114 -16.56 0.39 9.66
C ALA A 114 -17.33 1.58 10.23
N LYS A 115 -18.66 1.45 10.41
CA LYS A 115 -19.51 2.48 11.02
C LYS A 115 -19.10 2.79 12.46
N VAL A 116 -18.86 1.77 13.29
CA VAL A 116 -18.38 1.97 14.67
C VAL A 116 -17.09 2.80 14.69
N LEU A 117 -16.20 2.55 13.72
CA LEU A 117 -14.93 3.26 13.61
C LEU A 117 -15.03 4.71 13.09
N THR A 118 -16.22 5.15 12.68
CA THR A 118 -16.48 6.56 12.35
C THR A 118 -16.96 7.38 13.55
N ASP A 119 -17.30 6.73 14.66
CA ASP A 119 -17.77 7.42 15.86
C ASP A 119 -16.60 8.06 16.63
N LYS A 120 -16.80 9.31 17.09
CA LYS A 120 -15.83 10.00 17.93
C LYS A 120 -15.72 9.37 19.32
N GLU A 121 -16.81 8.78 19.82
CA GLU A 121 -16.82 8.06 21.10
C GLU A 121 -15.88 6.86 21.06
N GLN A 122 -15.72 6.27 19.87
CA GLN A 122 -14.80 5.16 19.69
C GLN A 122 -13.34 5.58 19.88
N GLU A 123 -12.91 6.74 19.39
CA GLU A 123 -11.54 7.21 19.64
C GLU A 123 -11.25 7.39 21.14
N LEU A 124 -12.25 7.82 21.90
CA LEU A 124 -12.14 7.96 23.36
C LEU A 124 -12.02 6.60 24.04
N ALA A 125 -12.83 5.62 23.63
CA ALA A 125 -12.77 4.26 24.16
C ALA A 125 -11.43 3.58 23.86
N VAL A 126 -10.88 3.76 22.65
CA VAL A 126 -9.53 3.27 22.32
C VAL A 126 -8.47 3.90 23.23
N LYS A 127 -8.53 5.21 23.48
CA LYS A 127 -7.60 5.89 24.39
C LYS A 127 -7.67 5.32 25.81
N LYS A 128 -8.87 5.11 26.35
CA LYS A 128 -9.07 4.49 27.67
C LYS A 128 -8.42 3.11 27.79
N HIS A 129 -8.57 2.27 26.76
CA HIS A 129 -7.92 0.95 26.72
C HIS A 129 -6.39 1.05 26.61
N MET A 130 -5.87 2.06 25.91
CA MET A 130 -4.43 2.32 25.84
C MET A 130 -3.87 2.80 27.18
N GLU A 131 -4.59 3.67 27.89
CA GLU A 131 -4.24 4.11 29.26
C GLU A 131 -4.23 2.94 30.24
N ALA A 132 -5.07 1.92 30.02
CA ALA A 132 -5.05 0.66 30.75
C ALA A 132 -3.88 -0.30 30.37
N GLY A 133 -2.94 0.15 29.53
CA GLY A 133 -1.73 -0.59 29.17
C GLY A 133 -1.87 -1.51 27.95
N LEU A 134 -2.99 -1.46 27.23
CA LEU A 134 -3.14 -2.22 25.97
C LEU A 134 -2.45 -1.50 24.81
N ASN A 135 -1.82 -2.26 23.92
CA ASN A 135 -1.33 -1.69 22.67
C ASN A 135 -2.51 -1.24 21.77
N TYR A 136 -2.26 -0.31 20.85
CA TYR A 136 -3.31 0.29 20.01
C TYR A 136 -4.19 -0.73 19.28
N ALA A 137 -3.61 -1.81 18.74
CA ALA A 137 -4.36 -2.84 18.03
C ALA A 137 -5.34 -3.58 18.95
N LYS A 138 -4.90 -3.97 20.15
CA LYS A 138 -5.74 -4.61 21.17
C LYS A 138 -6.77 -3.63 21.74
N ALA A 139 -6.37 -2.40 22.01
CA ALA A 139 -7.25 -1.35 22.50
C ALA A 139 -8.40 -1.10 21.52
N ARG A 140 -8.06 -0.94 20.23
CA ARG A 140 -9.04 -0.81 19.15
C ARG A 140 -9.95 -2.03 19.02
N HIS A 141 -9.40 -3.23 19.10
CA HIS A 141 -10.20 -4.45 19.05
C HIS A 141 -11.21 -4.50 20.19
N ASN A 142 -10.77 -4.28 21.43
CA ASN A 142 -11.64 -4.33 22.60
C ASN A 142 -12.73 -3.27 22.57
N ALA A 143 -12.38 -2.05 22.15
CA ALA A 143 -13.32 -0.96 22.04
C ALA A 143 -14.40 -1.23 20.97
N ILE A 144 -14.05 -1.88 19.85
CA ILE A 144 -15.04 -2.32 18.85
C ILE A 144 -15.96 -3.39 19.43
N LEU A 145 -15.39 -4.38 20.14
CA LEU A 145 -16.19 -5.44 20.74
C LEU A 145 -17.15 -4.90 21.79
N GLU A 146 -16.72 -3.94 22.62
CA GLU A 146 -17.58 -3.30 23.63
C GLU A 146 -18.79 -2.61 23.00
N GLU A 147 -18.59 -1.83 21.95
CA GLU A 147 -19.67 -1.16 21.23
C GLU A 147 -20.65 -2.16 20.59
N LEU A 148 -20.13 -3.29 20.10
CA LEU A 148 -20.92 -4.31 19.41
C LEU A 148 -21.47 -5.40 20.33
N LYS A 149 -21.25 -5.33 21.65
CA LYS A 149 -21.76 -6.34 22.61
C LYS A 149 -23.28 -6.45 22.61
N GLU A 150 -23.99 -5.34 22.41
CA GLU A 150 -25.45 -5.29 22.37
C GLU A 150 -26.01 -5.51 20.95
N SER A 151 -25.13 -5.65 19.95
CA SER A 151 -25.54 -5.97 18.59
C SER A 151 -25.96 -7.43 18.46
N LYS A 152 -26.77 -7.76 17.45
CA LYS A 152 -27.15 -9.15 17.13
C LYS A 152 -26.05 -9.94 16.43
N GLU A 153 -24.87 -9.35 16.25
CA GLU A 153 -23.75 -9.94 15.50
C GLU A 153 -22.96 -10.93 16.37
N ASP A 154 -22.41 -12.00 15.76
CA ASP A 154 -21.56 -12.95 16.48
C ASP A 154 -20.19 -12.33 16.80
N ILE A 155 -19.90 -12.17 18.09
CA ILE A 155 -18.62 -11.68 18.62
C ILE A 155 -17.43 -12.48 18.08
N ASN A 156 -17.57 -13.80 17.90
CA ASN A 156 -16.48 -14.63 17.38
C ASN A 156 -16.19 -14.34 15.90
N GLU A 157 -17.23 -14.02 15.11
CA GLU A 157 -17.03 -13.58 13.73
C GLU A 157 -16.34 -12.21 13.67
N ILE A 158 -16.72 -11.27 14.53
CA ILE A 158 -16.06 -9.96 14.61
C ILE A 158 -14.57 -10.13 14.97
N LYS A 159 -14.25 -11.01 15.94
CA LYS A 159 -12.86 -11.31 16.30
C LYS A 159 -12.04 -11.84 15.12
N LYS A 160 -12.59 -12.80 14.38
CA LYS A 160 -11.94 -13.35 13.17
C LYS A 160 -11.76 -12.29 12.09
N LEU A 161 -12.77 -11.44 11.91
CA LEU A 161 -12.76 -10.35 10.94
C LEU A 161 -11.63 -9.35 11.24
N LEU A 162 -11.47 -8.95 12.50
CA LEU A 162 -10.42 -8.02 12.94
C LEU A 162 -9.00 -8.63 12.98
N ALA A 163 -8.86 -9.94 12.85
CA ALA A 163 -7.57 -10.63 12.89
C ALA A 163 -6.88 -10.70 11.52
N SER A 164 -7.63 -10.54 10.43
CA SER A 164 -7.10 -10.77 9.07
C SER A 164 -6.72 -9.47 8.36
N PRO A 165 -5.54 -9.39 7.70
CA PRO A 165 -5.06 -8.14 7.11
C PRO A 165 -5.95 -7.61 5.97
N ASN A 166 -6.53 -8.47 5.12
CA ASN A 166 -7.37 -7.98 4.02
C ASN A 166 -8.74 -7.51 4.52
N ASN A 167 -9.30 -8.16 5.56
CA ASN A 167 -10.48 -7.64 6.26
C ASN A 167 -10.22 -6.29 6.93
N ILE A 168 -9.07 -6.11 7.59
CA ILE A 168 -8.69 -4.81 8.18
C ILE A 168 -8.64 -3.73 7.09
N LEU A 169 -8.01 -4.01 5.94
CA LEU A 169 -8.00 -3.08 4.80
C LEU A 169 -9.42 -2.79 4.27
N ALA A 170 -10.26 -3.82 4.12
CA ALA A 170 -11.65 -3.67 3.69
C ALA A 170 -12.43 -2.71 4.61
N ILE A 171 -12.32 -2.88 5.93
CA ILE A 171 -12.92 -1.99 6.92
C ILE A 171 -12.41 -0.55 6.75
N GLU A 172 -11.11 -0.35 6.57
CA GLU A 172 -10.54 0.99 6.40
C GLU A 172 -11.02 1.67 5.11
N TYR A 173 -11.21 0.92 4.01
CA TYR A 173 -11.82 1.45 2.79
C TYR A 173 -13.26 1.87 3.05
N LEU A 174 -14.09 1.01 3.66
CA LEU A 174 -15.48 1.33 3.98
C LEU A 174 -15.60 2.52 4.94
N LYS A 175 -14.73 2.58 5.96
CA LYS A 175 -14.66 3.69 6.89
C LYS A 175 -14.32 4.99 6.17
N SER A 176 -13.33 4.96 5.28
CA SER A 176 -12.92 6.14 4.50
C SER A 176 -14.02 6.61 3.54
N ILE A 177 -14.74 5.68 2.88
CA ILE A 177 -15.90 5.98 2.04
C ILE A 177 -16.97 6.75 2.85
N ARG A 178 -17.25 6.29 4.08
CA ARG A 178 -18.23 6.90 4.99
C ARG A 178 -17.81 8.30 5.44
N ILE A 179 -16.60 8.44 5.98
CA ILE A 179 -16.09 9.73 6.49
C ILE A 179 -16.08 10.79 5.39
N ASN A 180 -15.71 10.41 4.17
CA ASN A 180 -15.59 11.34 3.05
C ASN A 180 -16.86 11.48 2.21
N ASN A 181 -17.95 10.81 2.60
CA ASN A 181 -19.24 10.74 1.90
C ASN A 181 -19.07 10.49 0.38
N VAL A 182 -18.26 9.47 0.04
CA VAL A 182 -17.93 9.16 -1.37
C VAL A 182 -19.00 8.26 -1.96
N ALA A 183 -19.57 8.66 -3.10
CA ALA A 183 -20.55 7.86 -3.83
C ALA A 183 -19.92 6.73 -4.67
N ILE A 184 -19.07 5.91 -4.04
CA ILE A 184 -18.38 4.77 -4.68
C ILE A 184 -18.92 3.45 -4.13
N LYS A 185 -19.23 2.50 -5.01
CA LYS A 185 -19.84 1.22 -4.63
C LYS A 185 -18.78 0.13 -4.37
N PRO A 186 -18.75 -0.49 -3.17
CA PRO A 186 -17.82 -1.58 -2.89
C PRO A 186 -18.16 -2.87 -3.64
N VAL A 187 -17.12 -3.55 -4.15
CA VAL A 187 -17.17 -4.84 -4.84
C VAL A 187 -16.17 -5.78 -4.18
N ILE A 188 -16.67 -6.60 -3.26
CA ILE A 188 -15.83 -7.48 -2.43
C ILE A 188 -15.58 -8.79 -3.18
N ILE A 189 -14.30 -9.16 -3.31
CA ILE A 189 -13.91 -10.46 -3.86
C ILE A 189 -13.48 -11.37 -2.71
N SER A 190 -14.20 -12.46 -2.51
CA SER A 190 -13.83 -13.46 -1.50
C SER A 190 -12.43 -14.00 -1.77
N ARG A 191 -11.54 -13.87 -0.78
CA ARG A 191 -10.25 -14.54 -0.78
C ARG A 191 -10.48 -15.88 -0.12
N SER A 192 -10.65 -16.94 -0.90
CA SER A 192 -10.79 -18.29 -0.38
C SER A 192 -9.60 -18.62 0.54
N GLY A 193 -9.85 -18.57 1.85
CA GLY A 193 -9.01 -19.23 2.83
C GLY A 193 -9.29 -20.73 2.80
N SER A 194 -8.24 -21.52 2.98
CA SER A 194 -8.22 -22.95 3.32
C SER A 194 -9.23 -23.29 4.44
N GLY A 195 -10.49 -23.53 4.09
CA GLY A 195 -11.57 -23.50 5.07
C GLY A 195 -12.78 -24.36 4.75
N TYR A 196 -13.54 -24.10 3.67
CA TYR A 196 -14.87 -24.75 3.55
C TYR A 196 -15.35 -25.10 2.13
N HIS A 197 -14.55 -24.85 1.08
CA HIS A 197 -14.82 -25.30 -0.30
C HIS A 197 -13.57 -25.91 -0.94
N GLU A 198 -12.88 -26.80 -0.21
CA GLU A 198 -11.64 -27.45 -0.67
C GLU A 198 -11.84 -28.45 -1.82
N LYS A 199 -13.05 -28.80 -2.25
CA LYS A 199 -13.23 -29.80 -3.31
C LYS A 199 -13.14 -29.30 -4.76
N GLU A 200 -13.11 -27.99 -5.02
CA GLU A 200 -12.94 -27.45 -6.39
C GLU A 200 -11.69 -26.56 -6.56
N ILE A 201 -11.03 -26.16 -5.47
CA ILE A 201 -9.93 -25.18 -5.51
C ILE A 201 -8.54 -25.86 -5.49
N GLU A 202 -8.47 -27.17 -5.25
CA GLU A 202 -7.20 -27.92 -5.16
C GLU A 202 -6.37 -27.97 -6.46
N GLU A 203 -6.93 -27.58 -7.61
CA GLU A 203 -6.20 -27.58 -8.89
C GLU A 203 -5.58 -26.23 -9.31
N ASN A 204 -5.88 -25.11 -8.63
CA ASN A 204 -5.36 -23.78 -9.00
C ASN A 204 -4.67 -23.07 -7.82
N LYS A 205 -3.43 -23.49 -7.50
CA LYS A 205 -2.57 -22.86 -6.48
C LYS A 205 -2.18 -21.42 -6.87
N PHE A 206 -2.92 -20.42 -6.43
CA PHE A 206 -2.43 -19.04 -6.43
C PHE A 206 -1.41 -18.85 -5.30
N SER A 207 -0.11 -18.94 -5.60
CA SER A 207 0.93 -18.60 -4.63
C SER A 207 0.81 -17.13 -4.20
N SER A 208 0.86 -16.87 -2.89
CA SER A 208 0.80 -15.50 -2.37
C SER A 208 2.01 -14.68 -2.84
N ALA A 209 1.85 -13.36 -2.95
CA ALA A 209 2.95 -12.45 -3.29
C ALA A 209 4.19 -12.67 -2.40
N THR A 210 4.01 -12.97 -1.11
CA THR A 210 5.09 -13.27 -0.17
C THR A 210 5.82 -14.57 -0.52
N ALA A 211 5.09 -15.63 -0.89
CA ALA A 211 5.71 -16.88 -1.33
C ALA A 211 6.54 -16.68 -2.60
N ILE A 212 6.04 -15.91 -3.57
CA ILE A 212 6.77 -15.59 -4.80
C ILE A 212 8.05 -14.82 -4.47
N ARG A 213 8.00 -13.79 -3.63
CA ARG A 213 9.20 -13.02 -3.26
C ARG A 213 10.25 -13.89 -2.55
N ARG A 214 9.83 -14.81 -1.67
CA ARG A 214 10.75 -15.76 -1.02
C ARG A 214 11.44 -16.68 -2.04
N LEU A 215 10.68 -17.22 -2.99
CA LEU A 215 11.26 -18.03 -4.06
C LEU A 215 12.27 -17.22 -4.88
N VAL A 216 11.97 -15.95 -5.18
CA VAL A 216 12.87 -15.07 -5.93
C VAL A 216 14.13 -14.71 -5.13
N SER A 217 14.05 -14.57 -3.80
CA SER A 217 15.23 -14.28 -2.97
C SER A 217 16.14 -15.50 -2.78
N GLU A 218 15.56 -16.70 -2.68
CA GLU A 218 16.31 -17.96 -2.52
C GLU A 218 16.93 -18.44 -3.83
N SER A 219 16.34 -18.05 -4.96
CA SER A 219 16.87 -18.36 -6.29
C SER A 219 18.03 -17.40 -6.58
N ASN A 220 19.27 -17.92 -6.69
CA ASN A 220 20.44 -17.15 -7.15
C ASN A 220 20.31 -16.77 -8.64
N PHE A 221 19.39 -15.86 -8.96
CA PHE A 221 19.12 -15.19 -10.24
C PHE A 221 18.80 -16.07 -11.47
N ASP A 222 19.07 -17.37 -11.46
CA ASP A 222 19.05 -18.21 -12.68
C ASP A 222 17.93 -19.24 -12.80
N ILE A 223 17.06 -19.39 -11.78
CA ILE A 223 15.96 -20.37 -11.87
C ILE A 223 14.62 -19.67 -11.74
N PHE A 224 14.16 -19.15 -12.89
CA PHE A 224 12.72 -19.02 -13.13
C PHE A 224 12.12 -20.43 -13.15
N ASN A 225 11.83 -20.98 -11.98
CA ASN A 225 11.31 -22.34 -11.81
C ASN A 225 9.82 -22.40 -12.20
N ASP A 226 9.33 -23.62 -12.45
CA ASP A 226 7.93 -23.84 -12.84
C ASP A 226 6.93 -23.35 -11.78
N SER A 227 7.36 -23.26 -10.51
CA SER A 227 6.56 -22.69 -9.42
C SER A 227 6.32 -21.18 -9.59
N ILE A 228 7.33 -20.40 -9.97
CA ILE A 228 7.16 -18.97 -10.28
C ILE A 228 6.35 -18.81 -11.56
N LYS A 229 6.67 -19.60 -12.59
CA LYS A 229 5.94 -19.56 -13.88
C LYS A 229 4.44 -19.83 -13.71
N SER A 230 4.08 -20.81 -12.89
CA SER A 230 2.68 -21.15 -12.63
C SER A 230 1.94 -20.08 -11.80
N ALA A 231 2.65 -19.26 -11.02
CA ALA A 231 2.07 -18.21 -10.18
C ALA A 231 1.89 -16.85 -10.88
N ILE A 232 2.56 -16.60 -12.00
CA ILE A 232 2.54 -15.31 -12.74
C ILE A 232 1.70 -15.45 -14.03
N PRO A 233 0.94 -14.43 -14.46
CA PRO A 233 0.24 -14.47 -15.74
C PRO A 233 1.19 -14.65 -16.93
N ASP A 234 0.80 -15.41 -17.94
CA ASP A 234 1.69 -15.79 -19.05
C ASP A 234 2.27 -14.59 -19.79
N LYS A 235 1.45 -13.58 -20.05
CA LYS A 235 1.84 -12.28 -20.64
C LYS A 235 2.88 -11.49 -19.85
N ASN A 236 3.10 -11.81 -18.58
CA ASN A 236 4.08 -11.17 -17.72
C ASN A 236 5.33 -12.03 -17.51
N ILE A 237 5.39 -13.26 -18.01
CA ILE A 237 6.55 -14.17 -17.82
C ILE A 237 7.85 -13.51 -18.29
N ASN A 238 7.88 -13.01 -19.53
CA ASN A 238 9.09 -12.41 -20.10
C ASN A 238 9.49 -11.13 -19.35
N LEU A 239 8.51 -10.31 -18.97
CA LEU A 239 8.76 -9.10 -18.20
C LEU A 239 9.33 -9.44 -16.82
N PHE A 240 8.75 -10.43 -16.13
CA PHE A 240 9.21 -10.90 -14.83
C PHE A 240 10.62 -11.46 -14.91
N LYS A 241 10.90 -12.35 -15.87
CA LYS A 241 12.23 -12.98 -16.06
C LYS A 241 13.33 -11.95 -16.29
N ASN A 242 13.03 -10.87 -17.02
CA ASN A 242 14.00 -9.82 -17.33
C ASN A 242 14.07 -8.72 -16.25
N SER A 243 13.24 -8.81 -15.20
CA SER A 243 13.21 -7.82 -14.12
C SER A 243 14.17 -8.22 -13.01
N LYS A 244 14.90 -7.24 -12.47
CA LYS A 244 15.82 -7.44 -11.36
C LYS A 244 15.20 -7.02 -10.03
N SER A 245 15.35 -7.88 -9.03
CA SER A 245 14.63 -7.78 -7.76
C SER A 245 15.34 -6.93 -6.72
N ILE A 246 14.60 -6.12 -5.98
CA ILE A 246 15.08 -5.37 -4.82
C ILE A 246 14.41 -5.90 -3.56
N PHE A 247 15.19 -6.05 -2.50
CA PHE A 247 14.77 -6.54 -1.20
C PHE A 247 15.12 -5.54 -0.10
N ASP A 248 14.50 -5.71 1.06
CA ASP A 248 14.72 -4.89 2.25
C ASP A 248 16.16 -4.97 2.77
N ASP A 249 16.84 -6.11 2.62
CA ASP A 249 18.27 -6.25 2.95
C ASP A 249 19.17 -5.30 2.15
N ASP A 250 18.80 -4.96 0.91
CA ASP A 250 19.53 -3.99 0.07
C ASP A 250 19.50 -2.56 0.66
N PHE A 251 18.58 -2.30 1.60
CA PHE A 251 18.40 -0.99 2.23
C PHE A 251 19.10 -0.86 3.59
N LEU A 252 19.52 -1.97 4.22
CA LEU A 252 19.92 -2.00 5.63
C LEU A 252 21.00 -0.96 5.98
N PHE A 253 22.09 -0.91 5.21
CA PHE A 253 23.19 0.02 5.49
C PHE A 253 22.86 1.46 5.13
N THR A 254 21.97 1.68 4.16
CA THR A 254 21.49 3.02 3.80
C THR A 254 20.58 3.55 4.92
N VAL A 255 19.70 2.70 5.46
CA VAL A 255 18.91 2.97 6.67
C VAL A 255 19.82 3.31 7.84
N GLN A 256 20.85 2.49 8.10
CA GLN A 256 21.78 2.73 9.19
C GLN A 256 22.45 4.11 9.06
N ARG A 257 23.05 4.40 7.89
CA ARG A 257 23.68 5.68 7.60
C ARG A 257 22.70 6.85 7.77
N SER A 258 21.49 6.73 7.22
CA SER A 258 20.47 7.78 7.32
C SER A 258 20.05 8.06 8.77
N ILE A 259 19.94 7.04 9.62
CA ILE A 259 19.56 7.23 11.03
C ILE A 259 20.73 7.84 11.81
N LEU A 260 21.96 7.35 11.60
CA LEU A 260 23.16 7.90 12.25
C LEU A 260 23.37 9.38 11.91
N GLU A 261 23.16 9.78 10.65
CA GLU A 261 23.24 11.19 10.26
C GLU A 261 22.20 12.07 10.97
N LYS A 262 20.97 11.56 11.15
CA LYS A 262 19.91 12.28 11.87
C LYS A 262 20.26 12.47 13.33
N LEU A 263 20.76 11.41 13.98
CA LEU A 263 21.20 11.45 15.37
C LEU A 263 22.40 12.40 15.54
N GLY A 264 23.36 12.37 14.62
CA GLY A 264 24.51 13.28 14.63
C GLY A 264 24.13 14.76 14.49
N LYS A 265 23.01 15.05 13.82
CA LYS A 265 22.42 16.41 13.71
C LYS A 265 21.52 16.79 14.90
N GLY A 266 21.30 15.89 15.85
CA GLY A 266 20.38 16.09 16.97
C GLY A 266 18.91 16.14 16.55
N GLU A 267 18.53 15.49 15.45
CA GLU A 267 17.13 15.41 15.04
C GLU A 267 16.32 14.51 15.98
N ASP A 268 15.15 14.98 16.42
CA ASP A 268 14.18 14.15 17.16
C ASP A 268 13.53 13.13 16.21
N LEU A 269 13.91 11.87 16.35
CA LEU A 269 13.35 10.77 15.55
C LEU A 269 11.84 10.60 15.79
N SER A 270 11.31 11.02 16.94
CA SER A 270 9.89 10.93 17.24
C SER A 270 9.03 11.93 16.44
N ALA A 271 9.64 12.86 15.71
CA ALA A 271 8.94 13.73 14.76
C ALA A 271 8.50 13.00 13.47
N TYR A 272 8.99 11.78 13.24
CA TYR A 272 8.71 11.00 12.03
C TYR A 272 7.47 10.11 12.18
N CYS A 273 6.79 9.84 11.06
CA CYS A 273 5.60 9.01 11.04
C CYS A 273 5.86 7.61 11.61
N ASP A 274 4.89 7.06 12.34
CA ASP A 274 4.95 5.79 13.09
C ASP A 274 6.04 5.67 14.18
N VAL A 275 6.91 6.67 14.36
CA VAL A 275 7.92 6.70 15.43
C VAL A 275 7.33 7.33 16.71
N SER A 276 7.20 6.53 17.78
CA SER A 276 6.94 7.03 19.14
C SER A 276 8.25 7.33 19.85
N LYS A 277 8.21 8.08 20.97
CA LYS A 277 9.40 8.30 21.80
C LYS A 277 10.06 7.00 22.27
N GLU A 278 9.24 6.00 22.65
CA GLU A 278 9.72 4.66 23.02
C GLU A 278 10.45 3.98 21.86
N LEU A 279 9.90 4.03 20.65
CA LEU A 279 10.53 3.44 19.47
C LEU A 279 11.80 4.19 19.07
N ALA A 280 11.80 5.53 19.13
CA ALA A 280 12.99 6.36 18.89
C ALA A 280 14.15 5.93 19.80
N ASN A 281 13.91 5.88 21.12
CA ASN A 281 14.91 5.43 22.10
C ASN A 281 15.41 4.00 21.82
N THR A 282 14.53 3.12 21.34
CA THR A 282 14.88 1.73 20.99
C THR A 282 15.76 1.69 19.74
N VAL A 283 15.43 2.47 18.71
CA VAL A 283 16.23 2.61 17.48
C VAL A 283 17.60 3.17 17.79
N GLU A 284 17.68 4.26 18.56
CA GLU A 284 18.93 4.91 18.97
C GLU A 284 19.89 3.96 19.66
N LYS A 285 19.40 3.09 20.54
CA LYS A 285 20.25 2.12 21.26
C LYS A 285 20.76 0.99 20.37
N ASN A 286 19.98 0.57 19.38
CA ASN A 286 20.25 -0.66 18.62
C ASN A 286 20.87 -0.40 17.24
N ILE A 287 20.81 0.82 16.71
CA ILE A 287 21.33 1.15 15.37
C ILE A 287 22.85 0.97 15.24
N PHE A 288 23.57 1.01 16.36
CA PHE A 288 25.01 0.79 16.45
C PHE A 288 25.41 -0.69 16.52
N GLU A 289 24.45 -1.59 16.75
CA GLU A 289 24.68 -2.99 17.12
C GLU A 289 24.14 -3.95 16.05
N LEU A 290 24.37 -3.65 14.77
CA LEU A 290 23.98 -4.56 13.67
C LEU A 290 24.92 -5.78 13.65
N GLU A 291 24.36 -6.97 13.84
CA GLU A 291 25.12 -8.23 13.96
C GLU A 291 25.32 -8.94 12.61
N ASN A 292 24.44 -8.67 11.64
CA ASN A 292 24.46 -9.33 10.33
C ASN A 292 23.85 -8.42 9.24
N LYS A 293 23.79 -8.92 8.00
CA LYS A 293 23.26 -8.21 6.83
C LYS A 293 21.75 -8.48 6.58
N SER A 294 20.98 -8.79 7.63
CA SER A 294 19.54 -9.03 7.55
C SER A 294 18.75 -7.84 8.11
N TYR A 295 18.00 -7.18 7.24
CA TYR A 295 17.05 -6.14 7.62
C TYR A 295 15.98 -6.71 8.55
N SER A 296 15.53 -7.93 8.28
CA SER A 296 14.56 -8.60 9.14
C SER A 296 15.07 -8.82 10.56
N ASP A 297 16.34 -9.18 10.74
CA ASP A 297 16.93 -9.36 12.06
C ASP A 297 17.05 -8.03 12.80
N PHE A 298 17.43 -6.96 12.09
CA PHE A 298 17.41 -5.61 12.64
C PHE A 298 16.02 -5.20 13.15
N ILE A 299 14.96 -5.42 12.37
CA ILE A 299 13.59 -5.12 12.79
C ILE A 299 13.15 -5.98 13.98
N LEU A 300 13.54 -7.25 14.02
CA LEU A 300 13.23 -8.14 15.14
C LEU A 300 13.95 -7.72 16.43
N LYS A 301 15.17 -7.18 16.36
CA LYS A 301 15.90 -6.62 17.50
C LYS A 301 15.20 -5.38 18.10
N LEU A 302 14.50 -4.60 17.27
CA LEU A 302 13.69 -3.46 17.72
C LEU A 302 12.31 -3.86 18.27
N LYS A 303 11.92 -5.14 18.14
CA LYS A 303 10.57 -5.58 18.45
C LYS A 303 10.32 -5.61 19.96
N SER A 304 9.19 -5.04 20.37
CA SER A 304 8.64 -5.15 21.72
C SER A 304 7.21 -5.68 21.71
N LYS A 305 6.60 -5.89 22.89
CA LYS A 305 5.17 -6.22 23.02
C LYS A 305 4.24 -5.11 22.48
N ASN A 306 4.76 -3.87 22.39
CA ASN A 306 4.01 -2.68 21.98
C ASN A 306 4.06 -2.45 20.46
N PHE A 307 5.04 -3.03 19.75
CA PHE A 307 5.25 -2.79 18.34
C PHE A 307 5.21 -4.09 17.50
N THR A 308 4.39 -4.08 16.45
CA THR A 308 4.40 -5.12 15.43
C THR A 308 5.60 -4.95 14.50
N TYR A 309 6.05 -6.04 13.86
CA TYR A 309 7.14 -5.97 12.88
C TYR A 309 6.84 -4.92 11.80
N THR A 310 5.62 -4.96 11.24
CA THR A 310 5.19 -4.03 10.18
C THR A 310 5.23 -2.57 10.62
N ARG A 311 4.84 -2.26 11.86
CA ARG A 311 4.89 -0.88 12.37
C ARG A 311 6.33 -0.38 12.47
N ILE A 312 7.24 -1.21 12.96
CA ILE A 312 8.66 -0.87 13.06
C ILE A 312 9.23 -0.69 11.65
N SER A 313 8.95 -1.60 10.73
CA SER A 313 9.43 -1.51 9.35
C SER A 313 8.95 -0.23 8.67
N ARG A 314 7.67 0.14 8.81
CA ARG A 314 7.17 1.44 8.32
C ARG A 314 7.88 2.60 8.97
N ALA A 315 8.04 2.61 10.30
CA ALA A 315 8.74 3.66 11.03
C ALA A 315 10.19 3.87 10.53
N ILE A 316 10.92 2.78 10.29
CA ILE A 316 12.28 2.82 9.72
C ILE A 316 12.29 3.40 8.30
N PHE A 317 11.33 3.01 7.44
CA PHE A 317 11.20 3.62 6.12
C PHE A 317 10.75 5.09 6.18
N HIS A 318 9.92 5.49 7.15
CA HIS A 318 9.57 6.89 7.35
C HIS A 318 10.79 7.73 7.74
N LEU A 319 11.70 7.20 8.57
CA LEU A 319 12.98 7.83 8.87
C LEU A 319 13.83 7.98 7.61
N LEU A 320 14.03 6.89 6.86
CA LEU A 320 14.81 6.89 5.63
C LEU A 320 14.29 7.88 4.57
N LEU A 321 12.96 7.94 4.44
CA LEU A 321 12.28 8.71 3.40
C LEU A 321 11.90 10.13 3.82
N ASN A 322 12.31 10.56 5.02
CA ASN A 322 12.01 11.89 5.55
C ASN A 322 10.51 12.19 5.72
N HIS A 323 9.71 11.17 6.02
CA HIS A 323 8.27 11.29 6.25
C HIS A 323 7.99 11.77 7.68
N LYS A 324 7.77 13.07 7.84
CA LYS A 324 7.49 13.71 9.15
C LYS A 324 5.98 13.79 9.43
N LYS A 325 5.61 13.77 10.72
CA LYS A 325 4.20 13.85 11.16
C LYS A 325 3.50 15.12 10.69
N ASN A 326 4.17 16.28 10.79
CA ASN A 326 3.65 17.55 10.31
C ASN A 326 3.31 17.53 8.81
N MET A 327 4.10 16.84 7.98
CA MET A 327 3.83 16.70 6.55
C MET A 327 2.53 15.93 6.28
N LEU A 328 2.24 14.92 7.10
CA LEU A 328 0.98 14.17 7.04
C LEU A 328 -0.20 14.97 7.60
N GLU A 329 0.02 15.78 8.64
CA GLU A 329 -0.99 16.69 9.21
C GLU A 329 -1.36 17.79 8.22
N ASP A 330 -0.38 18.43 7.58
CA ASP A 330 -0.57 19.49 6.58
C ASP A 330 -1.49 19.00 5.46
N ILE A 331 -1.22 17.84 4.85
CA ILE A 331 -2.04 17.31 3.76
C ILE A 331 -3.41 16.79 4.21
N LYS A 332 -3.54 16.33 5.46
CA LYS A 332 -4.85 15.96 6.02
C LYS A 332 -5.73 17.17 6.31
N SER A 333 -5.14 18.36 6.43
CA SER A 333 -5.88 19.62 6.59
C SER A 333 -6.39 20.19 5.27
N GLU A 334 -5.83 19.73 4.14
CA GLU A 334 -6.29 20.09 2.80
C GLU A 334 -7.63 19.42 2.48
N LYS A 335 -8.35 19.98 1.49
CA LYS A 335 -9.62 19.41 1.00
C LYS A 335 -9.47 17.95 0.53
N ASN A 336 -8.30 17.61 -0.02
CA ASN A 336 -8.04 16.36 -0.74
C ASN A 336 -6.76 15.70 -0.23
N MET A 337 -6.91 14.61 0.53
CA MET A 337 -5.79 13.84 1.09
C MET A 337 -4.90 13.22 0.00
N ALA A 338 -5.45 12.92 -1.19
CA ALA A 338 -4.67 12.29 -2.27
C ALA A 338 -3.56 13.16 -2.87
N ALA A 339 -3.47 14.44 -2.47
CA ALA A 339 -2.52 15.46 -2.95
C ALA A 339 -2.58 15.72 -4.47
N TYR A 340 -2.37 14.70 -5.30
CA TYR A 340 -2.34 14.78 -6.74
C TYR A 340 -2.62 13.43 -7.43
N PRO A 341 -3.31 13.43 -8.60
CA PRO A 341 -3.44 12.25 -9.46
C PRO A 341 -2.27 12.14 -10.44
N LEU A 342 -1.23 11.36 -10.09
CA LEU A 342 -0.09 11.08 -10.97
C LEU A 342 -0.31 9.80 -11.79
N LEU A 343 -0.40 9.93 -13.12
CA LEU A 343 -0.58 8.83 -14.05
C LEU A 343 0.77 8.13 -14.33
N LEU A 344 0.87 6.85 -13.98
CA LEU A 344 2.04 6.01 -14.26
C LEU A 344 1.97 5.35 -15.63
N GLY A 345 0.78 4.96 -16.07
CA GLY A 345 0.60 4.27 -17.34
C GLY A 345 -0.85 4.04 -17.73
N PHE A 346 -1.09 3.77 -19.00
CA PHE A 346 -2.41 3.42 -19.54
C PHE A 346 -2.29 2.49 -20.76
N LYS A 347 -3.38 1.78 -21.09
CA LYS A 347 -3.49 1.03 -22.35
C LYS A 347 -3.91 1.94 -23.49
N LYS A 348 -3.25 1.85 -24.64
CA LYS A 348 -3.58 2.70 -25.80
C LYS A 348 -5.03 2.54 -26.26
N GLU A 349 -5.56 1.32 -26.21
CA GLU A 349 -6.94 1.00 -26.60
C GLU A 349 -7.97 1.62 -25.63
N ALA A 350 -7.55 1.99 -24.41
CA ALA A 350 -8.39 2.68 -23.43
C ALA A 350 -8.25 4.21 -23.52
N SER A 351 -7.93 4.77 -24.70
CA SER A 351 -7.75 6.23 -24.86
C SER A 351 -8.99 7.05 -24.47
N GLU A 352 -10.20 6.50 -24.67
CA GLU A 352 -11.46 7.13 -24.25
C GLU A 352 -11.56 7.31 -22.72
N LEU A 353 -11.01 6.36 -21.95
CA LEU A 353 -10.94 6.45 -20.48
C LEU A 353 -10.16 7.69 -20.04
N LEU A 354 -9.03 8.03 -20.68
CA LEU A 354 -8.24 9.20 -20.29
C LEU A 354 -9.02 10.50 -20.50
N SER A 355 -9.79 10.58 -21.58
CA SER A 355 -10.67 11.70 -21.87
C SER A 355 -11.76 11.83 -20.81
N GLU A 356 -12.37 10.70 -20.40
CA GLU A 356 -13.39 10.67 -19.36
C GLU A 356 -12.81 11.03 -17.98
N LEU A 357 -11.67 10.48 -17.59
CA LEU A 357 -10.99 10.80 -16.33
C LEU A 357 -10.67 12.29 -16.24
N LYS A 358 -10.19 12.91 -17.32
CA LYS A 358 -9.93 14.36 -17.34
C LYS A 358 -11.20 15.20 -17.14
N LYS A 359 -12.35 14.73 -17.63
CA LYS A 359 -13.65 15.42 -17.44
C LYS A 359 -14.18 15.27 -16.01
N ARG A 360 -14.05 14.07 -15.44
CA ARG A 360 -14.55 13.75 -14.10
C ARG A 360 -13.65 14.29 -12.99
N SER A 361 -12.37 14.49 -13.27
CA SER A 361 -11.43 14.64 -12.18
C SER A 361 -11.53 15.99 -11.46
N GLU A 362 -11.58 15.94 -10.12
CA GLU A 362 -11.57 17.16 -9.28
C GLU A 362 -10.22 17.88 -9.30
N LEU A 363 -9.14 17.18 -9.69
CA LEU A 363 -7.78 17.71 -9.75
C LEU A 363 -7.14 17.44 -11.11
N PRO A 364 -6.23 18.30 -11.60
CA PRO A 364 -5.56 18.05 -12.87
C PRO A 364 -4.67 16.81 -12.82
N ILE A 365 -4.87 15.89 -13.78
CA ILE A 365 -4.06 14.68 -13.92
C ILE A 365 -2.65 15.03 -14.37
N ILE A 366 -1.66 14.65 -13.55
CA ILE A 366 -0.25 14.79 -13.89
C ILE A 366 0.15 13.61 -14.76
N SER A 367 0.37 13.89 -16.05
CA SER A 367 0.95 12.94 -17.02
C SER A 367 2.39 13.31 -17.39
N LYS A 368 2.80 14.56 -17.16
CA LYS A 368 4.17 15.04 -17.38
C LYS A 368 4.72 15.62 -16.09
N ILE A 369 5.74 14.99 -15.53
CA ILE A 369 6.34 15.35 -14.24
C ILE A 369 6.85 16.80 -14.22
N SER A 370 7.39 17.30 -15.34
CA SER A 370 7.83 18.70 -15.44
C SER A 370 6.74 19.73 -15.17
N ASN A 371 5.48 19.36 -15.30
CA ASN A 371 4.35 20.27 -15.11
C ASN A 371 3.89 20.34 -13.64
N ALA A 372 4.31 19.41 -12.78
CA ALA A 372 3.81 19.29 -11.41
C ALA A 372 3.95 20.60 -10.61
N LYS A 373 5.11 21.27 -10.70
CA LYS A 373 5.37 22.53 -9.98
C LYS A 373 4.46 23.70 -10.37
N TYR A 374 3.81 23.63 -11.53
CA TYR A 374 2.88 24.67 -12.01
C TYR A 374 1.41 24.35 -11.71
N ILE A 375 1.13 23.13 -11.25
CA ILE A 375 -0.22 22.60 -11.05
C ILE A 375 -0.51 22.41 -9.56
N LEU A 376 0.49 22.00 -8.78
CA LEU A 376 0.30 21.57 -7.40
C LEU A 376 0.29 22.73 -6.41
N SER A 377 -0.55 22.61 -5.38
CA SER A 377 -0.48 23.47 -4.20
C SER A 377 0.88 23.29 -3.50
N PRO A 378 1.35 24.25 -2.69
CA PRO A 378 2.62 24.12 -1.97
C PRO A 378 2.72 22.84 -1.12
N VAL A 379 1.65 22.46 -0.43
CA VAL A 379 1.59 21.23 0.38
C VAL A 379 1.71 19.98 -0.51
N SER A 380 0.96 19.94 -1.62
CA SER A 380 0.99 18.81 -2.56
C SER A 380 2.33 18.70 -3.30
N LEU A 381 2.95 19.84 -3.63
CA LEU A 381 4.27 19.90 -4.27
C LEU A 381 5.36 19.34 -3.34
N LYS A 382 5.31 19.65 -2.04
CA LYS A 382 6.23 19.10 -1.04
C LYS A 382 6.15 17.57 -0.98
N ILE A 383 4.94 17.00 -1.05
CA ILE A 383 4.72 15.54 -1.12
C ILE A 383 5.24 14.98 -2.44
N PHE A 384 5.01 15.69 -3.54
CA PHE A 384 5.51 15.30 -4.84
C PHE A 384 7.05 15.22 -4.86
N GLU A 385 7.73 16.26 -4.38
CA GLU A 385 9.19 16.32 -4.32
C GLU A 385 9.79 15.29 -3.38
N ASN A 386 9.16 15.05 -2.22
CA ASN A 386 9.56 13.98 -1.32
C ASN A 386 9.41 12.59 -1.97
N ASN A 387 8.35 12.36 -2.75
CA ASN A 387 8.17 11.13 -3.50
C ASN A 387 9.20 10.97 -4.63
N ILE A 388 9.62 12.06 -5.28
CA ILE A 388 10.73 12.06 -6.24
C ILE A 388 12.05 11.72 -5.54
N TYR A 389 12.31 12.26 -4.35
CA TYR A 389 13.46 11.86 -3.53
C TYR A 389 13.43 10.35 -3.22
N ALA A 390 12.28 9.82 -2.82
CA ALA A 390 12.10 8.39 -2.57
C ALA A 390 12.42 7.55 -3.82
N ASP A 391 11.98 7.97 -5.01
CA ASP A 391 12.33 7.31 -6.26
C ASP A 391 13.85 7.33 -6.55
N PHE A 392 14.52 8.46 -6.33
CA PHE A 392 15.96 8.55 -6.52
C PHE A 392 16.72 7.63 -5.56
N LEU A 393 16.25 7.49 -4.32
CA LEU A 393 16.85 6.59 -3.35
C LEU A 393 16.72 5.12 -3.79
N TYR A 394 15.53 4.70 -4.23
CA TYR A 394 15.33 3.37 -4.82
C TYR A 394 16.26 3.14 -6.02
N ASN A 395 16.35 4.12 -6.94
CA ASN A 395 17.22 4.04 -8.10
C ASN A 395 18.71 3.94 -7.71
N SER A 396 19.13 4.63 -6.66
CA SER A 396 20.51 4.58 -6.16
C SER A 396 20.86 3.18 -5.65
N ILE A 397 19.97 2.57 -4.87
CA ILE A 397 20.18 1.22 -4.33
C ILE A 397 20.13 0.18 -5.45
N TYR A 398 19.24 0.37 -6.43
CA TYR A 398 19.22 -0.47 -7.63
C TYR A 398 20.55 -0.38 -8.41
N PHE A 399 21.09 0.83 -8.58
CA PHE A 399 22.38 1.05 -9.23
C PHE A 399 23.54 0.45 -8.42
N GLU A 400 23.54 0.60 -7.09
CA GLU A 400 24.54 -0.02 -6.21
C GLU A 400 24.55 -1.55 -6.35
N LYS A 401 23.37 -2.18 -6.44
CA LYS A 401 23.24 -3.63 -6.55
C LYS A 401 23.61 -4.18 -7.93
N TYR A 402 23.25 -3.47 -9.00
CA TYR A 402 23.29 -4.03 -10.36
C TYR A 402 24.20 -3.29 -11.34
N GLY A 403 24.73 -2.12 -10.99
CA GLY A 403 25.47 -1.25 -11.91
C GLY A 403 24.63 -0.67 -13.05
N GLU A 404 23.30 -0.84 -12.99
CA GLU A 404 22.36 -0.45 -14.04
C GLU A 404 21.50 0.74 -13.60
N LYS A 405 21.24 1.66 -14.53
CA LYS A 405 20.49 2.88 -14.25
C LYS A 405 19.03 2.68 -14.57
N LEU A 406 18.16 2.93 -13.58
CA LEU A 406 16.74 3.15 -13.83
C LEU A 406 16.49 4.55 -14.41
N CYS A 407 15.29 4.76 -14.95
CA CYS A 407 14.90 6.05 -15.52
C CYS A 407 14.99 7.17 -14.47
N ASN A 408 15.52 8.32 -14.86
CA ASN A 408 15.50 9.51 -14.01
C ASN A 408 14.04 9.87 -13.66
N PRO A 409 13.66 9.94 -12.37
CA PRO A 409 12.29 10.23 -11.95
C PRO A 409 11.70 11.49 -12.57
N TYR A 410 12.47 12.56 -12.80
CA TYR A 410 11.97 13.79 -13.46
C TYR A 410 11.69 13.63 -14.96
N ARG A 411 12.25 12.61 -15.60
CA ARG A 411 12.13 12.32 -17.03
C ARG A 411 11.32 11.06 -17.32
N ARG A 412 10.67 10.48 -16.30
CA ARG A 412 9.86 9.29 -16.47
C ARG A 412 8.66 9.61 -17.38
N ASN A 413 8.53 8.83 -18.45
CA ASN A 413 7.38 8.88 -19.34
C ASN A 413 6.27 7.96 -18.83
N VAL A 414 5.03 8.28 -19.18
CA VAL A 414 3.88 7.42 -18.95
C VAL A 414 4.09 6.10 -19.69
N VAL A 415 3.92 4.98 -18.98
CA VAL A 415 3.99 3.65 -19.58
C VAL A 415 2.78 3.44 -20.47
N MET A 416 3.01 3.09 -21.73
CA MET A 416 1.96 2.72 -22.68
C MET A 416 2.14 1.27 -23.07
N VAL A 417 1.08 0.48 -22.94
CA VAL A 417 0.98 -0.88 -23.47
C VAL A 417 0.07 -0.86 -24.68
#